data_AF-A0A0F9A7M5-F1
#
_entry.id   AF-A0A0F9A7M5-F1
#
_cell.length_a   1.000
_cell.length_b   1.000
_cell.length_c   1.000
_cell.angle_alpha   90.00
_cell.angle_beta   90.00
_cell.angle_gamma   90.00
#
_symmetry.space_group_name_H-M   'P 1'
#
loop_
_entity.id
_entity.type
_entity.pdbx_description
1 polymer ?
#
loop_
_entity_poly.entity_id
_entity_poly.type
_entity_poly.pdbx_seq_one_letter_code
_entity_poly.pdbx_strand_id
1 'polypeptide(L)'
;MLPDDTNVICNGGSLALRFGSTETIGSLSGAGLVQFRQGTGSHLIVGNNNSSTVFAGRITTGGGDGQLTKIGSGTLMLTGDSTYTEGTTISGGTLLAGNSSGSATGTGTVTVATGGTLGGTGSVAGLTIVNSGGDIAPGTSAGVLTVGAALFEAGSTLDIQLGGTGAGEADRLDVVGSAGLGGELAVSLIDSFVPEPFDEFTILTAGTLT
;
A
#
# COMPACT_ATOMS: atom_id res chain seq x y z
N MET A 1 -2.17 -4.09 26.02
CA MET A 1 -2.34 -3.03 25.03
C MET A 1 -1.22 -2.05 25.29
N LEU A 2 -0.46 -1.70 24.26
CA LEU A 2 0.52 -0.64 24.33
C LEU A 2 -0.23 0.70 24.35
N PRO A 3 0.40 1.78 24.82
CA PRO A 3 -0.10 3.12 24.55
C PRO A 3 -0.21 3.38 23.03
N ASP A 4 -1.24 4.08 22.61
CA ASP A 4 -1.59 4.24 21.18
C ASP A 4 -0.51 4.96 20.35
N ASP A 5 0.38 5.74 20.98
CA ASP A 5 1.50 6.44 20.32
C ASP A 5 2.83 5.67 20.35
N THR A 6 2.81 4.42 20.80
CA THR A 6 4.04 3.63 20.97
C THR A 6 4.75 3.40 19.65
N ASN A 7 6.05 3.70 19.61
CA ASN A 7 6.95 3.27 18.55
C ASN A 7 7.30 1.80 18.75
N VAL A 8 6.87 0.93 17.83
CA VAL A 8 7.18 -0.49 17.87
C VAL A 8 8.32 -0.78 16.89
N ILE A 9 9.44 -1.23 17.43
CA ILE A 9 10.61 -1.65 16.66
C ILE A 9 10.73 -3.17 16.79
N CYS A 10 10.46 -3.89 15.71
CA CYS A 10 10.60 -5.35 15.66
C CYS A 10 11.90 -5.71 14.94
N ASN A 11 13.01 -5.86 15.68
CA ASN A 11 14.33 -6.19 15.13
C ASN A 11 14.64 -7.68 15.28
N GLY A 12 14.21 -8.50 14.31
CA GLY A 12 14.51 -9.94 14.25
C GLY A 12 13.71 -10.84 15.21
N GLY A 13 12.97 -10.28 16.17
CA GLY A 13 12.02 -10.99 17.02
C GLY A 13 10.63 -11.10 16.41
N SER A 14 9.65 -11.60 17.19
CA SER A 14 8.23 -11.62 16.80
C SER A 14 7.41 -10.72 17.73
N LEU A 15 6.72 -9.73 17.15
CA LEU A 15 5.57 -9.11 17.77
C LEU A 15 4.37 -10.03 17.51
N ALA A 16 3.90 -10.71 18.55
CA ALA A 16 2.71 -11.55 18.43
C ALA A 16 1.49 -10.83 19.00
N LEU A 17 0.54 -10.48 18.14
CA LEU A 17 -0.73 -9.89 18.56
C LEU A 17 -1.67 -10.99 19.06
N ARG A 18 -2.39 -10.70 20.15
CA ARG A 18 -3.37 -11.64 20.72
C ARG A 18 -4.63 -11.64 19.84
N PHE A 19 -5.39 -12.73 19.89
CA PHE A 19 -6.61 -12.90 19.09
C PHE A 19 -7.72 -11.97 19.56
N GLY A 20 -8.59 -11.54 18.65
CA GLY A 20 -9.77 -10.71 18.95
C GLY A 20 -9.47 -9.34 19.55
N SER A 21 -8.23 -8.86 19.42
CA SER A 21 -7.82 -7.54 19.88
C SER A 21 -7.52 -6.62 18.71
N THR A 22 -8.01 -5.38 18.83
CA THR A 22 -7.45 -4.24 18.12
C THR A 22 -6.28 -3.70 18.93
N GLU A 23 -5.14 -3.49 18.28
CA GLU A 23 -3.98 -2.82 18.85
C GLU A 23 -3.66 -1.61 17.98
N THR A 24 -3.67 -0.42 18.58
CA THR A 24 -3.24 0.82 17.94
C THR A 24 -1.83 1.17 18.40
N ILE A 25 -0.96 1.50 17.46
CA ILE A 25 0.42 1.90 17.73
C ILE A 25 0.79 3.17 16.96
N GLY A 26 1.76 3.88 17.50
CA GLY A 26 2.29 5.10 16.90
C GLY A 26 2.95 4.78 15.58
N SER A 27 3.94 3.89 15.59
CA SER A 27 4.65 3.49 14.37
C SER A 27 5.16 2.05 14.43
N LEU A 28 5.42 1.46 13.26
CA LEU A 28 6.00 0.12 13.11
C LEU A 28 7.28 0.21 12.27
N SER A 29 8.39 -0.34 12.78
CA SER A 29 9.66 -0.41 12.07
C SER A 29 10.46 -1.67 12.41
N GLY A 30 11.54 -1.91 11.67
CA GLY A 30 12.43 -3.07 11.85
C GLY A 30 12.20 -4.17 10.83
N ALA A 31 12.81 -5.33 11.05
CA ALA A 31 12.88 -6.44 10.09
C ALA A 31 12.36 -7.80 10.64
N GLY A 32 11.73 -7.79 11.80
CA GLY A 32 11.23 -9.01 12.47
C GLY A 32 9.86 -9.47 11.97
N LEU A 33 9.18 -10.29 12.77
CA LEU A 33 7.86 -10.82 12.44
C LEU A 33 6.77 -10.03 13.18
N VAL A 34 5.68 -9.70 12.49
CA VAL A 34 4.39 -9.43 13.15
C VAL A 34 3.50 -10.64 12.88
N GLN A 35 3.02 -11.28 13.92
CA GLN A 35 2.17 -12.46 13.80
C GLN A 35 0.82 -12.23 14.47
N PHE A 36 -0.25 -12.28 13.67
CA PHE A 36 -1.61 -12.47 14.17
C PHE A 36 -1.75 -13.92 14.63
N ARG A 37 -2.01 -14.15 15.92
CA ARG A 37 -2.19 -15.51 16.46
C ARG A 37 -3.49 -16.15 15.92
N GLN A 38 -3.60 -17.48 16.06
CA GLN A 38 -4.82 -18.25 15.75
C GLN A 38 -6.08 -17.60 16.31
N GLY A 39 -7.13 -17.46 15.50
CA GLY A 39 -8.40 -16.81 15.85
C GLY A 39 -8.86 -15.80 14.79
N THR A 40 -10.01 -15.16 15.01
CA THR A 40 -10.59 -14.14 14.11
C THR A 40 -10.52 -12.75 14.73
N GLY A 41 -10.64 -11.70 13.91
CA GLY A 41 -10.79 -10.31 14.39
C GLY A 41 -9.54 -9.67 14.99
N SER A 42 -8.33 -10.16 14.66
CA SER A 42 -7.10 -9.47 15.05
C SER A 42 -6.88 -8.27 14.13
N HIS A 43 -6.65 -7.09 14.72
CA HIS A 43 -6.53 -5.84 13.96
C HIS A 43 -5.36 -5.01 14.46
N LEU A 44 -4.43 -4.67 13.58
CA LEU A 44 -3.33 -3.76 13.89
C LEU A 44 -3.57 -2.42 13.21
N ILE A 45 -3.58 -1.34 13.99
CA ILE A 45 -3.68 0.04 13.50
C ILE A 45 -2.33 0.72 13.71
N VAL A 46 -1.74 1.26 12.64
CA VAL A 46 -0.39 1.84 12.65
C VAL A 46 -0.43 3.27 12.13
N GLY A 47 0.32 4.17 12.77
CA GLY A 47 0.55 5.54 12.29
C GLY A 47 -0.02 6.63 13.20
N ASN A 48 -0.47 6.29 14.43
CA ASN A 48 -1.13 7.22 15.33
C ASN A 48 -0.28 8.45 15.70
N ASN A 49 1.05 8.31 15.63
CA ASN A 49 1.98 9.39 15.92
C ASN A 49 2.50 10.12 14.66
N ASN A 50 1.91 9.85 13.49
CA ASN A 50 2.23 10.47 12.21
C ASN A 50 3.68 10.28 11.72
N SER A 51 4.45 9.36 12.32
CA SER A 51 5.83 9.11 11.91
C SER A 51 5.90 8.31 10.61
N SER A 52 6.89 8.62 9.78
CA SER A 52 7.23 7.80 8.62
C SER A 52 8.24 6.72 8.98
N THR A 53 7.94 5.46 8.65
CA THR A 53 8.76 4.30 9.01
C THR A 53 8.87 3.27 7.89
N VAL A 54 9.91 2.46 7.98
CA VAL A 54 10.11 1.28 7.14
C VAL A 54 10.00 0.03 8.00
N PHE A 55 9.12 -0.89 7.60
CA PHE A 55 9.05 -2.23 8.13
C PHE A 55 9.47 -3.23 7.05
N ALA A 56 10.67 -3.76 7.20
CA ALA A 56 11.26 -4.77 6.34
C ALA A 56 10.88 -6.20 6.74
N GLY A 57 10.16 -6.32 7.85
CA GLY A 57 9.66 -7.57 8.36
C GLY A 57 8.43 -8.07 7.62
N ARG A 58 7.98 -9.28 7.99
CA ARG A 58 6.77 -9.88 7.44
C ARG A 58 5.63 -9.73 8.43
N ILE A 59 4.43 -9.49 7.91
CA ILE A 59 3.19 -9.57 8.69
C ILE A 59 2.46 -10.85 8.26
N THR A 60 2.19 -11.74 9.20
CA THR A 60 1.64 -13.08 8.91
C THR A 60 0.57 -13.49 9.91
N THR A 61 -0.07 -14.63 9.66
CA THR A 61 -0.98 -15.26 10.63
C THR A 61 -0.46 -16.63 11.03
N GLY A 62 -0.79 -17.06 12.25
CA GLY A 62 -0.48 -18.40 12.77
C GLY A 62 -1.56 -19.44 12.49
N GLY A 63 -2.46 -19.21 11.53
CA GLY A 63 -3.67 -20.03 11.29
C GLY A 63 -5.00 -19.32 11.58
N GLY A 64 -5.00 -17.99 11.66
CA GLY A 64 -6.19 -17.18 11.85
C GLY A 64 -6.21 -15.98 10.89
N ASP A 65 -7.05 -15.00 11.23
CA ASP A 65 -7.30 -13.82 10.44
C ASP A 65 -6.56 -12.61 11.00
N GLY A 66 -6.26 -11.63 10.14
CA GLY A 66 -5.55 -10.43 10.54
C GLY A 66 -5.73 -9.30 9.54
N GLN A 67 -6.06 -8.12 10.06
CA GLN A 67 -6.21 -6.89 9.30
C GLN A 67 -5.14 -5.87 9.71
N LEU A 68 -4.65 -5.11 8.72
CA LEU A 68 -3.82 -3.92 8.94
C LEU A 68 -4.61 -2.66 8.58
N THR A 69 -4.56 -1.63 9.42
CA THR A 69 -4.99 -0.28 9.05
C THR A 69 -3.85 0.72 9.21
N LYS A 70 -3.57 1.47 8.15
CA LYS A 70 -2.66 2.60 8.16
C LYS A 70 -3.45 3.90 8.37
N ILE A 71 -3.12 4.63 9.43
CA ILE A 71 -3.69 5.94 9.80
C ILE A 71 -2.60 7.01 9.87
N GLY A 72 -2.99 8.26 10.12
CA GLY A 72 -2.08 9.37 10.33
C GLY A 72 -1.36 9.82 9.07
N SER A 73 -0.70 10.98 9.11
CA SER A 73 -0.13 11.63 7.92
C SER A 73 1.21 11.06 7.46
N GLY A 74 1.85 10.20 8.26
CA GLY A 74 3.16 9.62 7.94
C GLY A 74 3.10 8.57 6.84
N THR A 75 4.28 8.09 6.42
CA THR A 75 4.45 7.04 5.42
C THR A 75 4.86 5.73 6.07
N LEU A 76 4.14 4.63 5.78
CA LEU A 76 4.58 3.28 6.15
C LEU A 76 5.06 2.54 4.90
N MET A 77 6.35 2.26 4.80
CA MET A 77 6.89 1.41 3.73
C MET A 77 7.00 -0.04 4.21
N LEU A 78 6.35 -0.95 3.49
CA LEU A 78 6.40 -2.39 3.72
C LEU A 78 7.28 -3.04 2.65
N THR A 79 8.41 -3.62 3.04
CA THR A 79 9.33 -4.29 2.11
C THR A 79 9.37 -5.81 2.26
N GLY A 80 8.70 -6.36 3.27
CA GLY A 80 8.54 -7.80 3.45
C GLY A 80 7.32 -8.37 2.70
N ASP A 81 7.36 -9.67 2.43
CA ASP A 81 6.26 -10.44 1.85
C ASP A 81 5.27 -10.88 2.95
N SER A 82 4.21 -10.10 3.11
CA SER A 82 3.15 -10.34 4.10
C SER A 82 2.11 -11.34 3.58
N THR A 83 1.48 -12.07 4.50
CA THR A 83 0.54 -13.16 4.18
C THR A 83 -0.74 -13.14 5.01
N TYR A 84 -1.08 -12.01 5.65
CA TYR A 84 -2.35 -11.87 6.36
C TYR A 84 -3.53 -11.76 5.40
N THR A 85 -4.71 -12.17 5.85
CA THR A 85 -5.81 -12.58 4.96
C THR A 85 -6.98 -11.60 4.91
N GLU A 86 -7.20 -10.78 5.94
CA GLU A 86 -8.32 -9.81 5.97
C GLU A 86 -7.97 -8.48 5.31
N GLY A 87 -6.77 -8.40 4.73
CA GLY A 87 -6.38 -7.28 3.90
C GLY A 87 -6.00 -6.02 4.69
N THR A 88 -5.92 -4.92 3.95
CA THR A 88 -5.33 -3.67 4.43
C THR A 88 -6.23 -2.48 4.15
N THR A 89 -6.47 -1.64 5.14
CA THR A 89 -7.14 -0.35 4.95
C THR A 89 -6.12 0.78 5.10
N ILE A 90 -6.08 1.69 4.13
CA ILE A 90 -5.27 2.91 4.18
C ILE A 90 -6.25 4.06 4.33
N SER A 91 -6.38 4.60 5.54
CA SER A 91 -7.32 5.68 5.87
C SER A 91 -6.65 7.00 6.23
N GLY A 92 -5.33 7.08 6.06
CA GLY A 92 -4.57 8.31 6.21
C GLY A 92 -3.12 8.14 5.79
N GLY A 93 -2.56 9.19 5.19
CA GLY A 93 -1.16 9.23 4.76
C GLY A 93 -0.87 8.17 3.71
N THR A 94 0.37 7.69 3.66
CA THR A 94 0.83 6.82 2.57
C THR A 94 1.25 5.44 3.08
N LEU A 95 0.83 4.39 2.38
CA LEU A 95 1.45 3.07 2.46
C LEU A 95 2.21 2.80 1.16
N LEU A 96 3.51 2.54 1.28
CA LEU A 96 4.36 2.18 0.14
C LEU A 96 4.60 0.67 0.11
N ALA A 97 4.20 0.02 -0.97
CA ALA A 97 4.65 -1.34 -1.29
C ALA A 97 6.07 -1.27 -1.85
N GLY A 98 7.04 -1.79 -1.10
CA GLY A 98 8.45 -1.87 -1.47
C GLY A 98 9.00 -3.29 -1.45
N ASN A 99 8.12 -4.29 -1.45
CA ASN A 99 8.50 -5.70 -1.47
C ASN A 99 9.03 -6.12 -2.84
N SER A 100 10.05 -6.98 -2.84
CA SER A 100 10.63 -7.54 -4.08
C SER A 100 9.92 -8.80 -4.58
N SER A 101 9.07 -9.41 -3.75
CA SER A 101 8.32 -10.61 -4.07
C SER A 101 7.06 -10.72 -3.22
N GLY A 102 6.11 -11.57 -3.64
CA GLY A 102 4.87 -11.78 -2.91
C GLY A 102 4.00 -10.52 -2.86
N SER A 103 3.41 -10.25 -1.70
CA SER A 103 2.53 -9.10 -1.48
C SER A 103 2.99 -8.28 -0.26
N ALA A 104 3.08 -6.96 -0.39
CA ALA A 104 3.32 -6.10 0.76
C ALA A 104 2.16 -6.15 1.77
N THR A 105 0.93 -6.31 1.28
CA THR A 105 -0.32 -6.08 2.03
C THR A 105 -1.13 -7.35 2.33
N GLY A 106 -0.49 -8.52 2.23
CA GLY A 106 -1.17 -9.80 2.40
C GLY A 106 -1.99 -10.22 1.18
N THR A 107 -2.91 -11.16 1.36
CA THR A 107 -3.71 -11.74 0.27
C THR A 107 -5.14 -11.17 0.18
N GLY A 108 -5.58 -10.46 1.23
CA GLY A 108 -6.91 -9.86 1.29
C GLY A 108 -7.03 -8.56 0.52
N THR A 109 -8.25 -8.04 0.46
CA THR A 109 -8.58 -6.76 -0.19
C THR A 109 -7.78 -5.60 0.39
N VAL A 110 -7.32 -4.69 -0.46
CA VAL A 110 -6.76 -3.40 -0.06
C VAL A 110 -7.82 -2.33 -0.30
N THR A 111 -8.16 -1.57 0.74
CA THR A 111 -9.05 -0.41 0.63
C THR A 111 -8.25 0.86 0.83
N VAL A 112 -8.22 1.71 -0.19
CA VAL A 112 -7.68 3.07 -0.11
C VAL A 112 -8.87 3.99 0.16
N ALA A 113 -9.02 4.41 1.41
CA ALA A 113 -10.09 5.30 1.83
C ALA A 113 -9.70 6.77 1.62
N THR A 114 -10.65 7.68 1.85
CA THR A 114 -10.43 9.13 1.74
C THR A 114 -9.22 9.58 2.55
N GLY A 115 -8.30 10.30 1.89
CA GLY A 115 -7.07 10.81 2.50
C GLY A 115 -5.96 9.76 2.68
N GLY A 116 -6.17 8.54 2.18
CA GLY A 116 -5.16 7.49 2.10
C GLY A 116 -4.54 7.39 0.70
N THR A 117 -3.26 7.03 0.66
CA THR A 117 -2.53 6.78 -0.60
C THR A 117 -1.85 5.42 -0.56
N LEU A 118 -2.05 4.61 -1.59
CA LEU A 118 -1.22 3.44 -1.89
C LEU A 118 -0.17 3.82 -2.95
N GLY A 119 1.09 3.50 -2.70
CA GLY A 119 2.15 3.73 -3.69
C GLY A 119 3.29 2.74 -3.61
N GLY A 120 4.44 3.13 -4.15
CA GLY A 120 5.68 2.33 -4.14
C GLY A 120 5.91 1.55 -5.44
N THR A 121 6.98 0.75 -5.45
CA THR A 121 7.44 0.01 -6.65
C THR A 121 7.27 -1.51 -6.53
N GLY A 122 6.60 -1.96 -5.48
CA GLY A 122 6.41 -3.37 -5.15
C GLY A 122 5.12 -3.96 -5.70
N SER A 123 4.63 -4.99 -5.03
CA SER A 123 3.44 -5.74 -5.43
C SER A 123 2.41 -5.86 -4.31
N VAL A 124 1.14 -5.70 -4.67
CA VAL A 124 -0.05 -5.93 -3.83
C VAL A 124 -0.90 -7.01 -4.48
N ALA A 125 -1.10 -8.15 -3.82
CA ALA A 125 -1.79 -9.29 -4.44
C ALA A 125 -3.33 -9.16 -4.45
N GLY A 126 -3.91 -8.52 -3.44
CA GLY A 126 -5.35 -8.40 -3.29
C GLY A 126 -6.02 -7.50 -4.31
N LEU A 127 -7.36 -7.57 -4.39
CA LEU A 127 -8.15 -6.53 -5.04
C LEU A 127 -7.91 -5.21 -4.32
N THR A 128 -7.53 -4.18 -5.07
CA THR A 128 -7.39 -2.81 -4.56
C THR A 128 -8.64 -2.02 -4.91
N ILE A 129 -9.40 -1.59 -3.89
CA ILE A 129 -10.56 -0.71 -4.03
C ILE A 129 -10.11 0.69 -3.61
N VAL A 130 -10.25 1.64 -4.52
CA VAL A 130 -9.89 3.03 -4.31
C VAL A 130 -11.19 3.82 -4.17
N ASN A 131 -11.55 4.13 -2.92
CA ASN A 131 -12.77 4.85 -2.61
C ASN A 131 -12.63 6.32 -3.02
N SER A 132 -13.75 7.04 -3.06
CA SER A 132 -13.76 8.48 -3.27
C SER A 132 -12.77 9.22 -2.32
N GLY A 133 -11.89 10.04 -2.91
CA GLY A 133 -10.83 10.77 -2.23
C GLY A 133 -9.63 9.93 -1.77
N GLY A 134 -9.54 8.66 -2.17
CA GLY A 134 -8.35 7.83 -2.03
C GLY A 134 -7.50 7.85 -3.31
N ASP A 135 -6.20 7.63 -3.16
CA ASP A 135 -5.24 7.75 -4.26
C ASP A 135 -4.37 6.50 -4.44
N ILE A 136 -4.10 6.14 -5.69
CA ILE A 136 -2.96 5.29 -6.06
C ILE A 136 -1.90 6.17 -6.72
N ALA A 137 -0.69 6.19 -6.17
CA ALA A 137 0.46 6.91 -6.70
C ALA A 137 1.64 5.94 -6.86
N PRO A 138 1.81 5.29 -8.03
CA PRO A 138 2.93 4.38 -8.25
C PRO A 138 4.28 5.06 -7.97
N GLY A 139 5.25 4.27 -7.52
CA GLY A 139 6.61 4.76 -7.25
C GLY A 139 6.79 5.52 -5.93
N THR A 140 8.00 6.09 -5.78
CA THR A 140 8.39 7.10 -4.75
C THR A 140 8.95 8.39 -5.38
N SER A 141 8.96 8.34 -6.71
CA SER A 141 9.21 9.25 -7.81
C SER A 141 8.59 8.48 -9.00
N ALA A 142 9.10 8.59 -10.23
CA ALA A 142 8.77 7.64 -11.30
C ALA A 142 8.99 6.16 -10.88
N GLY A 143 7.99 5.32 -11.07
CA GLY A 143 8.06 3.91 -10.73
C GLY A 143 6.84 3.07 -11.10
N VAL A 144 7.00 1.75 -11.01
CA VAL A 144 5.94 0.80 -11.37
C VAL A 144 5.39 0.12 -10.13
N LEU A 145 4.09 0.30 -9.86
CA LEU A 145 3.37 -0.42 -8.82
C LEU A 145 2.58 -1.55 -9.45
N THR A 146 2.66 -2.76 -8.90
CA THR A 146 1.84 -3.89 -9.36
C THR A 146 0.71 -4.19 -8.37
N VAL A 147 -0.52 -4.34 -8.87
CA VAL A 147 -1.70 -4.74 -8.09
C VAL A 147 -2.41 -5.93 -8.73
N GLY A 148 -3.01 -6.79 -7.91
CA GLY A 148 -3.74 -7.97 -8.39
C GLY A 148 -4.97 -7.61 -9.22
N ALA A 149 -5.77 -6.65 -8.74
CA ALA A 149 -6.87 -6.03 -9.46
C ALA A 149 -7.08 -4.62 -8.89
N ALA A 150 -7.74 -3.75 -9.65
CA ALA A 150 -8.04 -2.39 -9.22
C ALA A 150 -9.49 -2.02 -9.52
N LEU A 151 -10.16 -1.37 -8.57
CA LEU A 151 -11.46 -0.74 -8.75
C LEU A 151 -11.35 0.70 -8.25
N PHE A 152 -11.39 1.66 -9.18
CA PHE A 152 -11.45 3.08 -8.88
C PHE A 152 -12.91 3.51 -8.80
N GLU A 153 -13.35 4.01 -7.65
CA GLU A 153 -14.66 4.63 -7.49
C GLU A 153 -14.64 6.08 -7.99
N ALA A 154 -15.82 6.66 -8.23
CA ALA A 154 -15.93 8.06 -8.59
C ALA A 154 -15.29 8.98 -7.55
N GLY A 155 -14.42 9.89 -8.01
CA GLY A 155 -13.66 10.82 -7.16
C GLY A 155 -12.43 10.22 -6.48
N SER A 156 -12.02 8.99 -6.83
CA SER A 156 -10.67 8.48 -6.52
C SER A 156 -9.65 8.96 -7.56
N THR A 157 -8.36 8.87 -7.25
CA THR A 157 -7.28 9.33 -8.16
C THR A 157 -6.29 8.21 -8.47
N LEU A 158 -5.89 8.12 -9.74
CA LEU A 158 -4.60 7.55 -10.14
C LEU A 158 -3.64 8.72 -10.41
N ASP A 159 -2.63 8.90 -9.56
CA ASP A 159 -1.61 9.93 -9.69
C ASP A 159 -0.38 9.37 -10.41
N ILE A 160 0.02 10.02 -11.50
CA ILE A 160 1.10 9.60 -12.39
C ILE A 160 2.11 10.72 -12.55
N GLN A 161 3.36 10.44 -12.22
CA GLN A 161 4.50 11.31 -12.46
C GLN A 161 5.21 10.93 -13.75
N LEU A 162 5.54 11.92 -14.58
CA LEU A 162 6.32 11.77 -15.80
C LEU A 162 7.66 12.51 -15.65
N GLY A 163 8.77 11.76 -15.60
CA GLY A 163 10.14 12.26 -15.58
C GLY A 163 10.93 12.01 -16.86
N GLY A 164 10.38 11.22 -17.79
CA GLY A 164 11.00 10.88 -19.07
C GLY A 164 10.23 9.78 -19.80
N THR A 165 10.63 9.49 -21.03
CA THR A 165 10.00 8.46 -21.89
C THR A 165 10.64 7.08 -21.75
N GLY A 166 11.74 6.97 -21.02
CA GLY A 166 12.44 5.73 -20.74
C GLY A 166 11.70 4.82 -19.76
N ALA A 167 12.09 3.54 -19.74
CA ALA A 167 11.53 2.57 -18.82
C ALA A 167 11.84 2.95 -17.36
N GLY A 168 10.80 3.12 -16.54
CA GLY A 168 10.93 3.53 -15.15
C GLY A 168 11.12 5.04 -14.95
N GLU A 169 11.07 5.84 -16.03
CA GLU A 169 11.10 7.31 -15.96
C GLU A 169 9.70 7.92 -15.88
N ALA A 170 8.65 7.10 -15.99
CA ALA A 170 7.27 7.47 -15.74
C ALA A 170 6.60 6.46 -14.82
N ASP A 171 5.62 6.94 -14.07
CA ASP A 171 4.77 6.09 -13.26
C ASP A 171 3.92 5.16 -14.12
N ARG A 172 3.75 3.94 -13.61
CA ARG A 172 2.83 2.97 -14.19
C ARG A 172 2.17 2.13 -13.12
N LEU A 173 0.86 1.96 -13.25
CA LEU A 173 0.10 0.96 -12.49
C LEU A 173 -0.06 -0.31 -13.34
N ASP A 174 0.55 -1.41 -12.92
CA ASP A 174 0.38 -2.72 -13.52
C ASP A 174 -0.73 -3.49 -12.80
N VAL A 175 -1.88 -3.62 -13.44
CA VAL A 175 -3.03 -4.37 -12.92
C VAL A 175 -3.03 -5.77 -13.54
N VAL A 176 -2.72 -6.79 -12.75
CA VAL A 176 -2.61 -8.17 -13.26
C VAL A 176 -3.97 -8.67 -13.78
N GLY A 177 -5.03 -8.37 -13.05
CA GLY A 177 -6.41 -8.75 -13.35
C GLY A 177 -7.20 -7.61 -14.01
N SER A 178 -8.41 -7.38 -13.51
CA SER A 178 -9.29 -6.33 -14.01
C SER A 178 -8.99 -4.97 -13.39
N ALA A 179 -9.09 -3.91 -14.20
CA ALA A 179 -9.12 -2.53 -13.75
C ALA A 179 -10.49 -1.89 -14.07
N GLY A 180 -11.24 -1.50 -13.04
CA GLY A 180 -12.44 -0.67 -13.17
C GLY A 180 -12.08 0.80 -13.01
N LEU A 181 -12.38 1.64 -14.02
CA LEU A 181 -11.84 3.00 -14.15
C LEU A 181 -12.87 4.11 -13.88
N GLY A 182 -13.43 4.16 -12.67
CA GLY A 182 -14.42 5.18 -12.28
C GLY A 182 -13.83 6.51 -11.76
N GLY A 183 -12.51 6.58 -11.53
CA GLY A 183 -11.83 7.73 -10.93
C GLY A 183 -11.28 8.75 -11.92
N GLU A 184 -10.43 9.64 -11.40
CA GLU A 184 -9.69 10.65 -12.15
C GLU A 184 -8.23 10.24 -12.36
N LEU A 185 -7.65 10.67 -13.47
CA LEU A 185 -6.22 10.58 -13.73
C LEU A 185 -5.59 11.95 -13.43
N ALA A 186 -4.69 11.99 -12.46
CA ALA A 186 -3.82 13.13 -12.23
C ALA A 186 -2.45 12.86 -12.86
N VAL A 187 -1.91 13.85 -13.56
CA VAL A 187 -0.58 13.75 -14.18
C VAL A 187 0.25 14.95 -13.75
N SER A 188 1.47 14.70 -13.28
CA SER A 188 2.45 15.73 -12.95
C SER A 188 3.78 15.47 -13.64
N LEU A 189 4.51 16.55 -13.94
CA LEU A 189 5.85 16.46 -14.52
C LEU A 189 6.88 16.59 -13.40
N ILE A 190 7.86 15.71 -13.40
CA ILE A 190 8.99 15.70 -12.45
C ILE A 190 10.32 15.84 -13.19
N ASP A 191 11.42 15.97 -12.46
CA ASP A 191 12.79 15.98 -13.00
C ASP A 191 13.04 17.00 -14.14
N SER A 192 12.26 18.10 -14.16
CA SER A 192 12.28 19.11 -15.23
C SER A 192 11.93 18.56 -16.61
N PHE A 193 11.25 17.41 -16.68
CA PHE A 193 10.83 16.80 -17.92
C PHE A 193 9.86 17.72 -18.68
N VAL A 194 10.08 17.86 -19.97
CA VAL A 194 9.22 18.58 -20.90
C VAL A 194 8.84 17.60 -22.01
N PRO A 195 7.61 17.07 -22.00
CA PRO A 195 7.15 16.18 -23.05
C PRO A 195 7.22 16.86 -24.41
N GLU A 196 7.72 16.14 -25.40
CA GLU A 196 7.65 16.56 -26.79
C GLU A 196 6.29 16.19 -27.39
N PRO A 197 5.81 16.91 -28.42
CA PRO A 197 4.64 16.47 -29.16
C PRO A 197 4.80 15.02 -29.61
N PHE A 198 3.75 14.22 -29.36
CA PHE A 198 3.68 12.79 -29.71
C PHE A 198 4.47 11.84 -28.81
N ASP A 199 5.02 12.30 -27.68
CA ASP A 199 5.45 11.36 -26.64
C ASP A 199 4.26 10.52 -26.14
N GLU A 200 4.50 9.21 -26.01
CA GLU A 200 3.51 8.25 -25.54
C GLU A 200 3.95 7.62 -24.21
N PHE A 201 3.00 7.51 -23.28
CA PHE A 201 3.24 6.93 -21.97
C PHE A 201 2.24 5.81 -21.70
N THR A 202 2.74 4.64 -21.33
CA THR A 202 1.90 3.58 -20.77
C THR A 202 1.84 3.75 -19.26
N ILE A 203 0.76 4.38 -18.79
CA ILE A 203 0.55 4.71 -17.38
C ILE A 203 -0.24 3.65 -16.61
N LEU A 204 -0.92 2.77 -17.33
CA LEU A 204 -1.69 1.66 -16.77
C LEU A 204 -1.68 0.48 -17.73
N THR A 205 -1.43 -0.71 -17.19
CA THR A 205 -1.71 -1.98 -17.89
C THR A 205 -2.78 -2.75 -17.12
N ALA A 206 -3.62 -3.49 -17.82
CA ALA A 206 -4.64 -4.33 -17.21
C ALA A 206 -4.86 -5.60 -18.01
N GLY A 207 -5.13 -6.72 -17.33
CA GLY A 207 -5.63 -7.93 -17.98
C GLY A 207 -6.99 -7.70 -18.64
N THR A 208 -7.85 -6.86 -18.04
CA THR A 208 -9.11 -6.41 -18.64
C THR A 208 -9.50 -5.04 -18.09
N LEU A 209 -10.08 -4.18 -18.92
CA LEU A 209 -10.73 -2.94 -18.49
C LEU A 209 -12.24 -3.16 -18.37
N THR A 210 -12.84 -2.70 -17.29
CA THR A 210 -14.26 -2.86 -16.98
C THR A 210 -14.94 -1.55 -16.64
#